data_AF-A0A932MLX9-F1
#
_entry.id   AF-A0A932MLX9-F1
#
_cell.length_a   1.000
_cell.length_b   1.000
_cell.length_c   1.000
_cell.angle_alpha   90.00
_cell.angle_beta   90.00
_cell.angle_gamma   90.00
#
_symmetry.space_group_name_H-M   'P 1'
#
loop_
_entity.id
_entity.type
_entity.pdbx_description
1 polymer ?
#
loop_
_entity_poly.entity_id
_entity_poly.type
_entity_poly.pdbx_seq_one_letter_code
_entity_poly.pdbx_strand_id
1 'polypeptide(L)'
;MTRSSPENVSLDRIARLLEGYVGLAFTARRREVVGFDRLLRGFRPHWEALQADRCRDAFRFNVFDALAVRDKEVLHSRFLAYLLDPGERHDQGERFLRRFLQGVLEEGDPRLGTTQAVVQREVPVGDWGQLDICIWLPGHVIAIENKVHALEGDNQIGRYHGWLASQRGEKTLVFLTPRGDRPVSAPDGIAAECKCLSYGDLADILWASIQDMGENALKYIMGQYVGVCRDLHRSYGGEVNEQRSPSVPDGS
;
A
#
# COMPACT_ATOMS: atom_id res chain seq x y z
N MET A 1 -52.17 1.28 -11.77
CA MET A 1 -51.19 1.97 -10.89
C MET A 1 -49.92 1.15 -10.88
N THR A 2 -49.00 1.49 -11.77
CA THR A 2 -47.71 0.84 -11.96
C THR A 2 -46.78 1.24 -10.82
N ARG A 3 -46.38 0.27 -9.98
CA ARG A 3 -45.29 0.47 -9.03
C ARG A 3 -44.00 0.63 -9.83
N SER A 4 -43.40 1.80 -9.73
CA SER A 4 -42.06 2.11 -10.22
C SER A 4 -41.06 1.09 -9.68
N SER A 5 -40.35 0.42 -10.59
CA SER A 5 -39.19 -0.42 -10.27
C SER A 5 -38.14 0.45 -9.55
N PRO A 6 -37.43 -0.05 -8.52
CA PRO A 6 -36.32 0.70 -7.94
C PRO A 6 -35.25 0.84 -9.02
N GLU A 7 -35.12 2.06 -9.53
CA GLU A 7 -34.12 2.43 -10.52
C GLU A 7 -32.74 2.08 -9.96
N ASN A 8 -31.96 1.35 -10.77
CA ASN A 8 -30.52 1.19 -10.63
C ASN A 8 -29.92 2.45 -9.99
N VAL A 9 -29.44 2.34 -8.75
CA VAL A 9 -28.41 3.24 -8.24
C VAL A 9 -27.17 2.94 -9.08
N SER A 10 -27.15 3.51 -10.29
CA SER A 10 -26.26 3.09 -11.36
C SER A 10 -24.82 3.42 -10.97
N LEU A 11 -23.90 2.63 -11.51
CA LEU A 11 -22.47 2.88 -11.44
C LEU A 11 -22.11 4.35 -11.75
N ASP A 12 -22.95 5.10 -12.48
CA ASP A 12 -22.79 6.54 -12.74
C ASP A 12 -22.88 7.42 -11.49
N ARG A 13 -23.54 6.99 -10.42
CA ARG A 13 -23.61 7.76 -9.17
C ARG A 13 -22.36 7.56 -8.33
N ILE A 14 -21.82 6.34 -8.33
CA ILE A 14 -20.51 6.03 -7.76
C ILE A 14 -19.42 6.72 -8.59
N ALA A 15 -19.47 6.64 -9.91
CA ALA A 15 -18.56 7.33 -10.82
C ALA A 15 -18.60 8.85 -10.60
N ARG A 16 -19.78 9.49 -10.48
CA ARG A 16 -19.88 10.94 -10.18
C ARG A 16 -19.28 11.33 -8.83
N LEU A 17 -19.35 10.47 -7.82
CA LEU A 17 -18.70 10.70 -6.52
C LEU A 17 -17.18 10.57 -6.61
N LEU A 18 -16.69 9.60 -7.38
CA LEU A 18 -15.26 9.42 -7.65
C LEU A 18 -14.72 10.53 -8.57
N GLU A 19 -15.49 10.99 -9.55
CA GLU A 19 -15.19 12.17 -10.38
C GLU A 19 -15.16 13.45 -9.56
N GLY A 20 -16.09 13.63 -8.61
CA GLY A 20 -16.05 14.72 -7.64
C GLY A 20 -14.80 14.68 -6.76
N TYR A 21 -14.34 13.49 -6.39
CA TYR A 21 -13.10 13.26 -5.66
C TYR A 21 -11.85 13.56 -6.51
N VAL A 22 -11.79 13.06 -7.75
CA VAL A 22 -10.69 13.32 -8.70
C VAL A 22 -10.62 14.80 -9.05
N GLY A 23 -11.76 15.47 -9.23
CA GLY A 23 -11.86 16.91 -9.47
C GLY A 23 -11.35 17.75 -8.29
N LEU A 24 -11.74 17.39 -7.06
CA LEU A 24 -11.24 18.04 -5.84
C LEU A 24 -9.73 17.80 -5.63
N ALA A 25 -9.25 16.59 -5.91
CA ALA A 25 -7.84 16.22 -5.82
C ALA A 25 -6.97 16.95 -6.87
N PHE A 26 -7.49 17.20 -8.08
CA PHE A 26 -6.78 17.96 -9.11
C PHE A 26 -6.70 19.46 -8.81
N THR A 27 -7.73 20.04 -8.18
CA THR A 27 -7.70 21.45 -7.76
C THR A 27 -6.79 21.73 -6.56
N ALA A 28 -6.48 20.71 -5.75
CA ALA A 28 -5.62 20.84 -4.58
C ALA A 28 -4.12 20.68 -4.93
N ARG A 29 -3.60 21.49 -5.87
CA ARG A 29 -2.14 21.56 -6.14
C ARG A 29 -1.33 22.27 -5.05
N ARG A 30 -1.95 22.70 -3.95
CA ARG A 30 -1.27 23.22 -2.76
C ARG A 30 -2.10 22.87 -1.53
N ARG A 31 -1.50 22.10 -0.61
CA ARG A 31 -2.01 21.62 0.70
C ARG A 31 -2.72 20.26 0.66
N GLU A 32 -2.02 19.29 1.24
CA GLU A 32 -2.49 17.96 1.63
C GLU A 32 -3.65 18.02 2.65
N VAL A 33 -4.21 16.82 2.94
CA VAL A 33 -4.86 16.38 4.20
C VAL A 33 -6.32 15.87 4.12
N VAL A 34 -7.06 15.94 3.00
CA VAL A 34 -8.52 15.60 3.06
C VAL A 34 -9.01 14.45 2.15
N GLY A 35 -8.11 13.64 1.60
CA GLY A 35 -8.48 12.64 0.58
C GLY A 35 -9.18 11.38 1.14
N PHE A 36 -8.42 10.54 1.85
CA PHE A 36 -8.86 9.18 2.18
C PHE A 36 -9.93 9.11 3.26
N ASP A 37 -9.80 9.95 4.29
CA ASP A 37 -10.72 10.00 5.43
C ASP A 37 -12.11 10.56 5.04
N ARG A 38 -12.15 11.37 3.96
CA ARG A 38 -13.39 11.86 3.34
C ARG A 38 -13.96 10.84 2.35
N LEU A 39 -13.10 10.10 1.65
CA LEU A 39 -13.49 8.97 0.80
C LEU A 39 -14.24 7.90 1.63
N LEU A 40 -13.67 7.47 2.75
CA LEU A 40 -14.30 6.50 3.66
C LEU A 40 -15.63 7.02 4.24
N ARG A 41 -15.69 8.32 4.58
CA ARG A 41 -16.93 8.97 5.05
C ARG A 41 -18.00 9.07 3.96
N GLY A 42 -17.62 9.39 2.73
CA GLY A 42 -18.52 9.43 1.57
C GLY A 42 -19.00 8.02 1.17
N PHE A 43 -18.17 7.01 1.37
CA PHE A 43 -18.48 5.62 1.05
C PHE A 43 -19.47 4.98 2.03
N ARG A 44 -19.44 5.33 3.32
CA ARG A 44 -20.26 4.71 4.38
C ARG A 44 -21.78 4.64 4.10
N PRO A 45 -22.49 5.72 3.73
CA PRO A 45 -23.92 5.63 3.44
C PRO A 45 -24.23 4.84 2.16
N HIS A 46 -23.28 4.79 1.23
CA HIS A 46 -23.42 4.08 -0.04
C HIS A 46 -23.11 2.58 0.11
N TRP A 47 -22.22 2.22 1.03
CA TRP A 47 -21.99 0.84 1.44
C TRP A 47 -23.25 0.21 2.04
N GLU A 48 -23.95 0.94 2.91
CA GLU A 48 -25.24 0.52 3.47
C GLU A 48 -26.30 0.35 2.37
N ALA A 49 -26.30 1.21 1.34
CA ALA A 49 -27.17 1.07 0.17
C ALA A 49 -26.81 -0.14 -0.71
N LEU A 50 -25.51 -0.40 -0.95
CA LEU A 50 -25.04 -1.58 -1.69
C LEU A 50 -25.38 -2.90 -0.98
N GLN A 51 -25.36 -2.91 0.35
CA GLN A 51 -25.81 -4.04 1.16
C GLN A 51 -27.33 -4.23 1.13
N ALA A 52 -28.09 -3.12 1.14
CA ALA A 52 -29.56 -3.15 1.09
C ALA A 52 -30.10 -3.65 -0.26
N ASP A 53 -29.43 -3.32 -1.36
CA ASP A 53 -29.91 -3.66 -2.72
C ASP A 53 -29.61 -5.10 -3.18
N ARG A 54 -28.90 -5.91 -2.37
CA ARG A 54 -28.48 -7.27 -2.77
C ARG A 54 -27.96 -7.32 -4.21
N CYS A 55 -27.08 -6.40 -4.59
CA CYS A 55 -26.34 -6.54 -5.85
C CYS A 55 -25.35 -7.70 -5.69
N ARG A 56 -25.88 -8.93 -5.82
CA ARG A 56 -25.14 -10.20 -5.73
C ARG A 56 -24.04 -10.30 -6.78
N ASP A 57 -24.00 -9.39 -7.76
CA ASP A 57 -23.09 -9.46 -8.91
C ASP A 57 -22.01 -8.36 -8.92
N ALA A 58 -21.94 -7.51 -7.88
CA ALA A 58 -20.90 -6.49 -7.76
C ALA A 58 -19.52 -7.03 -7.32
N PHE A 59 -19.29 -8.35 -7.41
CA PHE A 59 -18.00 -8.99 -7.11
C PHE A 59 -16.84 -8.48 -7.98
N ARG A 60 -17.15 -7.86 -9.12
CA ARG A 60 -16.15 -7.23 -10.02
C ARG A 60 -15.80 -5.80 -9.63
N PHE A 61 -16.56 -5.15 -8.75
CA PHE A 61 -16.28 -3.78 -8.34
C PHE A 61 -15.08 -3.75 -7.39
N ASN A 62 -14.13 -2.85 -7.66
CA ASN A 62 -12.98 -2.56 -6.81
C ASN A 62 -12.82 -1.04 -6.69
N VAL A 63 -12.81 -0.51 -5.46
CA VAL A 63 -12.73 0.94 -5.23
C VAL A 63 -11.40 1.54 -5.71
N PHE A 64 -10.30 0.77 -5.66
CA PHE A 64 -8.98 1.21 -6.11
C PHE A 64 -8.90 1.28 -7.64
N ASP A 65 -9.60 0.39 -8.34
CA ASP A 65 -9.73 0.44 -9.81
C ASP A 65 -10.60 1.61 -10.24
N ALA A 66 -11.73 1.81 -9.56
CA ALA A 66 -12.65 2.88 -9.86
C ALA A 66 -12.02 4.27 -9.62
N LEU A 67 -11.07 4.38 -8.69
CA LEU A 67 -10.28 5.58 -8.45
C LEU A 67 -9.07 5.74 -9.39
N ALA A 68 -8.74 4.73 -10.20
CA ALA A 68 -7.53 4.67 -11.02
C ALA A 68 -6.24 4.90 -10.21
N VAL A 69 -6.13 4.24 -9.05
CA VAL A 69 -5.01 4.41 -8.10
C VAL A 69 -4.14 3.17 -7.95
N ARG A 70 -4.44 2.10 -8.69
CA ARG A 70 -3.74 0.81 -8.66
C ARG A 70 -2.23 0.92 -8.90
N ASP A 71 -1.82 1.94 -9.64
CA ASP A 71 -0.46 2.17 -10.14
C ASP A 71 0.22 3.34 -9.38
N LYS A 72 -0.36 3.81 -8.26
CA LYS A 72 0.07 5.03 -7.58
C LYS A 72 0.81 4.71 -6.28
N GLU A 73 2.15 4.64 -6.37
CA GLU A 73 3.07 4.40 -5.23
C GLU A 73 2.69 5.22 -3.99
N VAL A 74 2.52 6.53 -4.14
CA VAL A 74 2.14 7.46 -3.04
C VAL A 74 0.82 7.05 -2.36
N LEU A 75 -0.15 6.54 -3.11
CA LEU A 75 -1.44 6.12 -2.55
C LEU A 75 -1.36 4.77 -1.86
N HIS A 76 -0.55 3.84 -2.36
CA HIS A 76 -0.21 2.61 -1.65
C HIS A 76 0.50 2.90 -0.33
N SER A 77 1.49 3.79 -0.33
CA SER A 77 2.20 4.21 0.89
C SER A 77 1.26 4.90 1.88
N ARG A 78 0.35 5.75 1.40
CA ARG A 78 -0.70 6.37 2.22
C ARG A 78 -1.63 5.36 2.86
N PHE A 79 -2.16 4.43 2.08
CA PHE A 79 -3.10 3.44 2.59
C PHE A 79 -2.42 2.47 3.55
N LEU A 80 -1.21 2.01 3.22
CA LEU A 80 -0.43 1.14 4.09
C LEU A 80 -0.11 1.83 5.43
N ALA A 81 0.38 3.08 5.41
CA ALA A 81 0.65 3.81 6.65
C ALA A 81 -0.61 4.00 7.50
N TYR A 82 -1.76 4.31 6.87
CA TYR A 82 -3.05 4.42 7.57
C TYR A 82 -3.41 3.11 8.28
N LEU A 83 -3.14 1.95 7.67
CA LEU A 83 -3.41 0.65 8.31
C LEU A 83 -2.42 0.32 9.41
N LEU A 84 -1.15 0.68 9.25
CA LEU A 84 -0.08 0.34 10.18
C LEU A 84 -0.03 1.24 11.42
N ASP A 85 -0.79 2.35 11.44
CA ASP A 85 -0.86 3.26 12.58
C ASP A 85 -1.95 2.84 13.57
N PRO A 86 -1.62 2.35 14.78
CA PRO A 86 -2.61 1.94 15.78
C PRO A 86 -3.54 3.07 16.25
N GLY A 87 -3.13 4.34 16.06
CA GLY A 87 -3.89 5.53 16.43
C GLY A 87 -4.82 6.04 15.33
N GLU A 88 -4.79 5.46 14.14
CA GLU A 88 -5.66 5.84 13.03
C GLU A 88 -7.09 5.30 13.17
N ARG A 89 -8.00 5.90 12.41
CA ARG A 89 -9.46 5.71 12.54
C ARG A 89 -10.01 4.45 11.87
N HIS A 90 -9.20 3.38 11.78
CA HIS A 90 -9.66 2.07 11.33
C HIS A 90 -10.20 1.18 12.47
N ASP A 91 -10.11 1.64 13.73
CA ASP A 91 -10.69 0.99 14.91
C ASP A 91 -10.24 -0.47 15.12
N GLN A 92 -9.07 -0.84 14.59
CA GLN A 92 -8.47 -2.17 14.77
C GLN A 92 -7.26 -2.17 15.71
N GLY A 93 -6.92 -1.00 16.28
CA GLY A 93 -5.71 -0.79 17.04
C GLY A 93 -4.48 -1.33 16.31
N GLU A 94 -3.60 -1.98 17.05
CA GLU A 94 -2.34 -2.55 16.57
C GLU A 94 -2.46 -3.83 15.72
N ARG A 95 -3.67 -4.28 15.33
CA ARG A 95 -3.88 -5.54 14.61
C ARG A 95 -3.03 -5.65 13.34
N PHE A 96 -3.12 -4.66 12.45
CA PHE A 96 -2.42 -4.68 11.17
C PHE A 96 -0.91 -4.51 11.37
N LEU A 97 -0.50 -3.60 12.26
CA LEU A 97 0.90 -3.40 12.59
C LEU A 97 1.53 -4.70 13.10
N ARG A 98 0.94 -5.37 14.10
CA ARG A 98 1.45 -6.64 14.63
C ARG A 98 1.61 -7.70 13.55
N ARG A 99 0.62 -7.83 12.66
CA ARG A 99 0.69 -8.80 11.56
C ARG A 99 1.79 -8.44 10.55
N PHE A 100 1.97 -7.16 10.26
CA PHE A 100 3.07 -6.69 9.42
C PHE A 100 4.43 -7.01 10.06
N LEU A 101 4.61 -6.71 11.35
CA LEU A 101 5.83 -7.03 12.08
C LEU A 101 6.14 -8.54 12.09
N GLN A 102 5.12 -9.41 12.22
CA GLN A 102 5.28 -10.86 12.10
C GLN A 102 5.82 -11.30 10.74
N GLY A 103 5.46 -10.59 9.66
CA GLY A 103 5.90 -10.91 8.31
C GLY A 103 7.30 -10.40 7.98
N VAL A 104 7.77 -9.34 8.63
CA VAL A 104 9.03 -8.67 8.28
C VAL A 104 10.16 -8.89 9.28
N LEU A 105 9.86 -9.20 10.54
CA LEU A 105 10.87 -9.45 11.58
C LEU A 105 11.10 -10.96 11.75
N GLU A 106 12.34 -11.42 11.59
CA GLU A 106 12.67 -12.85 11.60
C GLU A 106 12.82 -13.44 13.03
N GLU A 107 13.26 -12.64 14.01
CA GLU A 107 13.57 -13.12 15.38
C GLU A 107 13.04 -12.19 16.52
N GLY A 108 12.05 -11.33 16.24
CA GLY A 108 11.53 -10.35 17.20
C GLY A 108 10.14 -10.67 17.78
N ASP A 109 9.82 -10.13 18.97
CA ASP A 109 8.42 -10.13 19.45
C ASP A 109 7.60 -9.20 18.54
N PRO A 110 6.60 -9.70 17.80
CA PRO A 110 5.80 -8.89 16.90
C PRO A 110 4.90 -7.86 17.62
N ARG A 111 4.84 -7.88 18.94
CA ARG A 111 4.06 -6.94 19.76
C ARG A 111 4.88 -5.76 20.27
N LEU A 112 6.19 -5.74 20.04
CA LEU A 112 7.15 -4.84 20.68
C LEU A 112 6.70 -3.37 20.59
N GLY A 113 6.19 -2.85 21.71
CA GLY A 113 5.70 -1.48 21.86
C GLY A 113 4.69 -1.01 20.81
N THR A 114 3.94 -1.93 20.20
CA THR A 114 3.04 -1.63 19.07
C THR A 114 1.93 -0.63 19.42
N THR A 115 1.50 -0.51 20.68
CA THR A 115 0.56 0.53 21.13
C THR A 115 1.16 1.94 21.20
N GLN A 116 2.50 2.05 21.21
CA GLN A 116 3.24 3.32 21.28
C GLN A 116 3.86 3.68 19.92
N ALA A 117 3.51 2.94 18.87
CA ALA A 117 4.07 3.15 17.55
C ALA A 117 3.69 4.54 17.01
N VAL A 118 4.64 5.21 16.38
CA VAL A 118 4.39 6.44 15.60
C VAL A 118 4.69 6.12 14.14
N VAL A 119 3.68 6.25 13.29
CA VAL A 119 3.82 6.03 11.85
C VAL A 119 3.88 7.38 11.15
N GLN A 120 4.92 7.59 10.35
CA GLN A 120 5.11 8.79 9.57
C GLN A 120 5.31 8.42 8.12
N ARG A 121 4.73 9.21 7.22
CA ARG A 121 5.00 9.12 5.79
C ARG A 121 5.98 10.19 5.40
N GLU A 122 6.60 10.00 4.24
CA GLU A 122 7.31 11.09 3.56
C GLU A 122 8.42 11.68 4.47
N VAL A 123 9.23 10.82 5.11
CA VAL A 123 10.28 11.21 6.06
C VAL A 123 11.54 11.66 5.32
N PRO A 124 11.96 12.94 5.43
CA PRO A 124 13.11 13.45 4.69
C PRO A 124 14.42 12.80 5.15
N VAL A 125 15.26 12.42 4.18
CA VAL A 125 16.61 11.90 4.42
C VAL A 125 17.63 12.93 3.91
N GLY A 126 17.76 14.04 4.64
CA GLY A 126 18.56 15.19 4.19
C GLY A 126 18.12 15.68 2.80
N ASP A 127 19.09 16.01 1.94
CA ASP A 127 18.85 16.41 0.54
C ASP A 127 18.76 15.21 -0.43
N TRP A 128 18.75 14.00 0.10
CA TRP A 128 19.03 12.76 -0.64
C TRP A 128 17.80 11.98 -1.08
N GLY A 129 16.62 12.41 -0.61
CA GLY A 129 15.35 11.75 -0.85
C GLY A 129 14.46 11.77 0.37
N GLN A 130 13.41 10.98 0.28
CA GLN A 130 12.36 10.90 1.27
C GLN A 130 11.90 9.44 1.37
N LEU A 131 11.90 8.89 2.58
CA LEU A 131 11.38 7.56 2.88
C LEU A 131 9.86 7.58 2.81
N ASP A 132 9.26 6.59 2.14
CA ASP A 132 7.80 6.52 1.98
C ASP A 132 7.07 6.37 3.32
N ILE A 133 7.54 5.47 4.19
CA ILE A 133 6.98 5.23 5.52
C ILE A 133 8.10 4.96 6.54
N CYS A 134 8.01 5.54 7.73
CA CYS A 134 8.76 5.11 8.91
C CYS A 134 7.81 4.78 10.07
N ILE A 135 8.13 3.70 10.78
CA ILE A 135 7.44 3.23 11.96
C ILE A 135 8.45 3.29 13.12
N TRP A 136 8.14 4.14 14.09
CA TRP A 136 8.94 4.29 15.30
C TRP A 136 8.31 3.48 16.43
N LEU A 137 8.99 2.42 16.85
CA LEU A 137 8.64 1.59 18.01
C LEU A 137 9.62 1.87 19.15
N PRO A 138 9.25 1.60 20.40
CA PRO A 138 10.19 1.58 21.52
C PRO A 138 11.39 0.65 21.22
N GLY A 139 12.54 1.24 20.90
CA GLY A 139 13.77 0.49 20.66
C GLY A 139 13.90 -0.14 19.27
N HIS A 140 13.02 0.16 18.31
CA HIS A 140 13.13 -0.33 16.93
C HIS A 140 12.60 0.71 15.93
N VAL A 141 13.32 0.92 14.83
CA VAL A 141 12.89 1.77 13.72
C VAL A 141 12.75 0.94 12.46
N ILE A 142 11.58 1.00 11.83
CA ILE A 142 11.32 0.30 10.57
C ILE A 142 11.06 1.35 9.51
N ALA A 143 11.88 1.38 8.46
CA ALA A 143 11.61 2.19 7.28
C ALA A 143 11.12 1.30 6.15
N ILE A 144 10.16 1.79 5.38
CA ILE A 144 9.60 1.11 4.22
C ILE A 144 9.78 2.06 3.04
N GLU A 145 10.49 1.60 2.01
CA GLU A 145 10.49 2.22 0.69
C GLU A 145 9.61 1.36 -0.22
N ASN A 146 8.62 1.98 -0.86
CA ASN A 146 7.62 1.32 -1.67
C ASN A 146 7.79 1.71 -3.15
N LYS A 147 7.96 0.71 -4.00
CA LYS A 147 8.02 0.87 -5.46
C LYS A 147 6.98 -0.01 -6.12
N VAL A 148 6.28 0.54 -7.11
CA VAL A 148 5.30 -0.17 -7.94
C VAL A 148 5.78 -0.20 -9.40
N HIS A 149 6.38 0.89 -9.91
CA HIS A 149 6.77 0.98 -11.33
C HIS A 149 8.26 1.21 -11.56
N ALA A 150 8.89 2.04 -10.74
CA ALA A 150 10.26 2.48 -10.99
C ALA A 150 11.28 1.54 -10.31
N LEU A 151 12.44 1.39 -10.95
CA LEU A 151 13.64 1.01 -10.24
C LEU A 151 13.94 2.09 -9.18
N GLU A 152 14.62 1.68 -8.12
CA GLU A 152 15.13 2.63 -7.13
C GLU A 152 16.00 3.71 -7.78
N GLY A 153 16.01 4.91 -7.19
CA GLY A 153 16.96 5.94 -7.60
C GLY A 153 18.39 5.50 -7.28
N ASP A 154 19.38 6.03 -8.01
CA ASP A 154 20.80 5.71 -7.82
C ASP A 154 21.19 5.73 -6.34
N ASN A 155 21.64 4.59 -5.81
CA ASN A 155 22.08 4.36 -4.43
C ASN A 155 21.09 4.87 -3.36
N GLN A 156 19.79 4.93 -3.67
CA GLN A 156 18.76 5.43 -2.76
C GLN A 156 18.68 4.60 -1.48
N ILE A 157 18.64 3.27 -1.63
CA ILE A 157 18.59 2.33 -0.51
C ILE A 157 19.85 2.40 0.35
N GLY A 158 21.04 2.60 -0.25
CA GLY A 158 22.27 2.82 0.51
C GLY A 158 22.22 4.07 1.39
N ARG A 159 21.65 5.18 0.88
CA ARG A 159 21.48 6.41 1.67
C ARG A 159 20.47 6.24 2.80
N TYR A 160 19.38 5.53 2.55
CA TYR A 160 18.36 5.27 3.57
C TYR A 160 18.84 4.32 4.65
N HIS A 161 19.65 3.32 4.29
CA HIS A 161 20.34 2.46 5.24
C HIS A 161 21.29 3.28 6.14
N GLY A 162 22.11 4.16 5.57
CA GLY A 162 22.98 5.04 6.34
C GLY A 162 22.22 5.98 7.29
N TRP A 163 21.08 6.53 6.84
CA TRP A 163 20.21 7.33 7.70
C TRP A 163 19.59 6.50 8.84
N LEU A 164 19.12 5.28 8.57
CA LEU A 164 18.61 4.36 9.59
C LEU A 164 19.68 4.00 10.62
N ALA A 165 20.93 3.79 10.18
CA ALA A 165 22.05 3.49 11.06
C ALA A 165 22.33 4.61 12.08
N SER A 166 21.97 5.86 11.78
CA SER A 166 22.07 6.99 12.71
C SER A 166 20.97 7.00 13.80
N GLN A 167 19.93 6.18 13.65
CA GLN A 167 18.83 6.09 14.62
C GLN A 167 19.17 5.15 15.79
N ARG A 168 18.49 5.36 16.93
CA ARG A 168 18.66 4.52 18.14
C ARG A 168 17.78 3.27 18.07
N GLY A 169 18.22 2.17 18.67
CA GLY A 169 17.48 0.89 18.73
C GLY A 169 17.85 -0.06 17.60
N GLU A 170 17.06 -1.10 17.39
CA GLU A 170 17.15 -2.00 16.23
C GLU A 170 16.62 -1.31 14.96
N LYS A 171 17.04 -1.78 13.79
CA LYS A 171 16.68 -1.16 12.50
C LYS A 171 16.28 -2.20 11.48
N THR A 172 15.25 -1.89 10.72
CA THR A 172 14.85 -2.71 9.57
C THR A 172 14.50 -1.80 8.40
N LEU A 173 15.19 -1.98 7.29
CA LEU A 173 14.83 -1.38 6.01
C LEU A 173 14.04 -2.40 5.21
N VAL A 174 12.77 -2.10 4.93
CA VAL A 174 11.90 -2.90 4.09
C VAL A 174 11.85 -2.27 2.71
N PHE A 175 12.18 -3.05 1.68
CA PHE A 175 12.01 -2.65 0.29
C PHE A 175 10.84 -3.41 -0.30
N LEU A 176 9.71 -2.71 -0.44
CA LEU A 176 8.46 -3.26 -0.95
C LEU A 176 8.38 -3.02 -2.46
N THR A 177 8.40 -4.10 -3.23
CA THR A 177 8.29 -4.06 -4.71
C THR A 177 7.27 -5.09 -5.18
N PRO A 178 6.77 -5.06 -6.44
CA PRO A 178 5.77 -6.03 -6.89
C PRO A 178 6.24 -7.48 -6.70
N ARG A 179 7.54 -7.75 -6.90
CA ARG A 179 8.13 -9.10 -6.83
C ARG A 179 9.02 -9.37 -5.63
N GLY A 180 9.29 -8.38 -4.78
CA GLY A 180 10.28 -8.53 -3.72
C GLY A 180 11.71 -8.57 -4.27
N ASP A 181 11.94 -7.86 -5.38
CA ASP A 181 13.24 -7.73 -6.01
C ASP A 181 14.25 -7.08 -5.05
N ARG A 182 15.51 -7.52 -5.11
CA ARG A 182 16.60 -6.88 -4.36
C ARG A 182 16.92 -5.50 -4.94
N PRO A 183 17.35 -4.55 -4.10
CA PRO A 183 17.89 -3.27 -4.58
C PRO A 183 19.13 -3.54 -5.45
N VAL A 184 19.26 -2.85 -6.58
CA VAL A 184 20.27 -3.10 -7.63
C VAL A 184 21.40 -2.07 -7.64
N SER A 185 21.13 -0.87 -7.11
CA SER A 185 22.03 0.27 -7.01
C SER A 185 22.67 0.40 -5.63
N ALA A 186 22.19 -0.36 -4.64
CA ALA A 186 22.79 -0.45 -3.32
C ALA A 186 24.02 -1.37 -3.32
N PRO A 187 25.05 -1.10 -2.49
CA PRO A 187 26.15 -2.03 -2.28
C PRO A 187 25.66 -3.41 -1.81
N ASP A 188 26.30 -4.50 -2.26
CA ASP A 188 25.86 -5.88 -2.00
C ASP A 188 25.59 -6.20 -0.51
N GLY A 189 26.45 -5.69 0.40
CA GLY A 189 26.26 -5.88 1.84
C GLY A 189 24.97 -5.23 2.35
N ILE A 190 24.67 -4.01 1.90
CA ILE A 190 23.44 -3.29 2.25
C ILE A 190 22.22 -3.94 1.59
N ALA A 191 22.36 -4.36 0.32
CA ALA A 191 21.31 -5.05 -0.40
C ALA A 191 20.91 -6.37 0.28
N ALA A 192 21.88 -7.08 0.87
CA ALA A 192 21.65 -8.32 1.62
C ALA A 192 20.99 -8.11 2.98
N GLU A 193 21.25 -6.98 3.66
CA GLU A 193 20.60 -6.61 4.92
C GLU A 193 19.18 -6.06 4.74
N CYS A 194 18.82 -5.65 3.52
CA CYS A 194 17.50 -5.11 3.20
C CYS A 194 16.43 -6.22 3.18
N LYS A 195 15.34 -6.01 3.94
CA LYS A 195 14.18 -6.92 3.92
C LYS A 195 13.36 -6.67 2.66
N CYS A 196 13.60 -7.48 1.64
CA CYS A 196 12.84 -7.42 0.39
C CYS A 196 11.46 -8.07 0.59
N LEU A 197 10.40 -7.31 0.36
CA LEU A 197 9.02 -7.75 0.52
C LEU A 197 8.28 -7.60 -0.81
N SER A 198 7.56 -8.63 -1.26
CA SER A 198 6.73 -8.52 -2.45
C SER A 198 5.33 -7.99 -2.11
N TYR A 199 4.62 -7.44 -3.11
CA TYR A 199 3.18 -7.17 -2.95
C TYR A 199 2.37 -8.46 -2.73
N GLY A 200 2.88 -9.63 -3.14
CA GLY A 200 2.31 -10.93 -2.80
C GLY A 200 2.39 -11.22 -1.30
N ASP A 201 3.58 -11.06 -0.72
CA ASP A 201 3.82 -11.24 0.72
C ASP A 201 2.97 -10.24 1.54
N LEU A 202 2.93 -8.98 1.11
CA LEU A 202 2.07 -7.97 1.72
C LEU A 202 0.59 -8.38 1.65
N ALA A 203 0.14 -8.91 0.52
CA ALA A 203 -1.25 -9.36 0.38
C ALA A 203 -1.58 -10.48 1.36
N ASP A 204 -0.66 -11.41 1.60
CA ASP A 204 -0.88 -12.52 2.52
C ASP A 204 -0.85 -12.08 3.99
N ILE A 205 0.03 -11.14 4.35
CA ILE A 205 0.04 -10.46 5.65
C ILE A 205 -1.31 -9.76 5.91
N LEU A 206 -1.78 -8.97 4.95
CA LEU A 206 -3.03 -8.22 5.07
C LEU A 206 -4.25 -9.15 5.07
N TRP A 207 -4.23 -10.21 4.25
CA TRP A 207 -5.27 -11.23 4.25
C TRP A 207 -5.38 -11.92 5.62
N ALA A 208 -4.26 -12.37 6.18
CA ALA A 208 -4.22 -12.97 7.52
C ALA A 208 -4.70 -12.00 8.62
N SER A 209 -4.56 -10.69 8.41
CA SER A 209 -5.04 -9.68 9.36
C SER A 209 -6.56 -9.59 9.43
N ILE A 210 -7.25 -9.92 8.33
CA ILE A 210 -8.71 -9.74 8.19
C ILE A 210 -9.52 -11.02 8.27
N GLN A 211 -8.89 -12.20 8.29
CA GLN A 211 -9.61 -13.50 8.33
C GLN A 211 -10.56 -13.60 9.53
N ASP A 212 -10.10 -13.17 10.71
CA ASP A 212 -10.88 -13.24 11.96
C ASP A 212 -11.78 -12.01 12.18
N MET A 213 -11.84 -11.07 11.23
CA MET A 213 -12.74 -9.92 11.33
C MET A 213 -14.17 -10.35 10.98
N GLY A 214 -15.14 -9.82 11.73
CA GLY A 214 -16.54 -9.88 11.32
C GLY A 214 -16.77 -9.14 10.00
N GLU A 215 -17.86 -9.47 9.30
CA GLU A 215 -18.23 -8.80 8.05
C GLU A 215 -18.52 -7.31 8.30
N ASN A 216 -17.67 -6.44 7.75
CA ASN A 216 -17.79 -4.99 7.86
C ASN A 216 -17.14 -4.30 6.66
N ALA A 217 -17.38 -2.99 6.53
CA ALA A 217 -16.85 -2.20 5.41
C ALA A 217 -15.32 -2.26 5.30
N LEU A 218 -14.62 -2.27 6.44
CA LEU A 218 -13.15 -2.35 6.46
C LEU A 218 -12.67 -3.69 5.91
N LYS A 219 -13.23 -4.82 6.36
CA LYS A 219 -12.90 -6.16 5.85
C LYS A 219 -13.11 -6.24 4.32
N TYR A 220 -14.18 -5.66 3.81
CA TYR A 220 -14.44 -5.61 2.37
C TYR A 220 -13.42 -4.77 1.59
N ILE A 221 -13.16 -3.53 2.03
CA ILE A 221 -12.16 -2.65 1.40
C ILE A 221 -10.76 -3.30 1.44
N MET A 222 -10.41 -3.93 2.56
CA MET A 222 -9.16 -4.67 2.71
C MET A 222 -9.09 -5.86 1.77
N GLY A 223 -10.18 -6.61 1.58
CA GLY A 223 -10.25 -7.68 0.59
C GLY A 223 -10.02 -7.18 -0.84
N GLN A 224 -10.57 -6.01 -1.19
CA GLN A 224 -10.29 -5.37 -2.49
C GLN A 224 -8.82 -4.95 -2.63
N TYR A 225 -8.21 -4.41 -1.57
CA TYR A 225 -6.79 -4.03 -1.60
C TYR A 225 -5.86 -5.25 -1.68
N VAL A 226 -6.16 -6.33 -0.96
CA VAL A 226 -5.46 -7.63 -1.09
C VAL A 226 -5.52 -8.12 -2.53
N GLY A 227 -6.66 -7.98 -3.20
CA GLY A 227 -6.80 -8.26 -4.63
C GLY A 227 -5.87 -7.42 -5.50
N VAL A 228 -5.81 -6.11 -5.26
CA VAL A 228 -4.88 -5.20 -5.95
C VAL A 228 -3.43 -5.61 -5.75
N CYS A 229 -3.01 -5.91 -4.53
CA CYS A 229 -1.65 -6.33 -4.24
C CYS A 229 -1.28 -7.63 -4.98
N ARG A 230 -2.19 -8.62 -5.00
CA ARG A 230 -1.98 -9.87 -5.75
C ARG A 230 -1.90 -9.64 -7.25
N ASP A 231 -2.72 -8.73 -7.78
CA ASP A 231 -2.68 -8.37 -9.19
C ASP A 231 -1.36 -7.66 -9.55
N LEU A 232 -0.91 -6.70 -8.74
CA LEU A 232 0.40 -6.05 -8.91
C LEU A 232 1.53 -7.09 -8.92
N HIS A 233 1.52 -8.03 -8.00
CA HIS A 233 2.49 -9.12 -7.98
C HIS A 233 2.47 -9.96 -9.26
N ARG A 234 1.27 -10.35 -9.74
CA ARG A 234 1.11 -11.17 -10.96
C ARG A 234 1.46 -10.43 -12.25
N SER A 235 1.01 -9.19 -12.40
CA SER A 235 1.23 -8.38 -13.61
C SER A 235 2.71 -8.14 -13.90
N TYR A 236 3.56 -8.15 -12.86
CA TYR A 236 5.01 -8.04 -13.00
C TYR A 236 5.72 -9.39 -13.12
N GLY A 237 5.02 -10.51 -12.97
CA GLY A 237 5.54 -11.87 -13.14
C GLY A 237 5.32 -12.48 -14.53
N GLY A 238 4.55 -11.81 -15.39
CA GLY A 238 4.15 -12.30 -16.71
C GLY A 238 4.69 -11.46 -17.87
N GLU A 239 6.00 -11.31 -17.99
CA GLU A 239 6.70 -10.97 -19.24
C GLU A 239 8.22 -11.10 -19.01
N VAL A 240 8.74 -12.32 -19.06
CA VAL A 240 10.11 -12.52 -19.54
C VAL A 240 9.99 -12.64 -21.05
N ASN A 241 9.99 -11.50 -21.75
CA ASN A 241 10.16 -11.52 -23.20
C ASN A 241 11.66 -11.74 -23.47
N GLU A 242 12.06 -13.01 -23.57
CA GLU A 242 13.30 -13.40 -24.23
C GLU A 242 13.23 -12.96 -25.69
N GLN A 243 13.55 -11.69 -25.98
CA GLN A 243 13.98 -11.24 -27.30
C GLN A 243 14.37 -9.76 -27.26
N ARG A 244 15.68 -9.54 -27.13
CA ARG A 244 16.48 -8.69 -28.02
C ARG A 244 17.94 -8.77 -27.57
N SER A 245 18.61 -9.86 -27.96
CA SER A 245 20.06 -9.82 -28.10
C SER A 245 20.40 -8.75 -29.14
N PRO A 246 21.31 -7.81 -28.87
CA PRO A 246 21.84 -6.95 -29.92
C PRO A 246 22.60 -7.84 -30.91
N SER A 247 22.14 -7.84 -32.16
CA SER A 247 22.89 -8.41 -33.27
C SER A 247 24.23 -7.69 -33.36
N VAL A 248 25.30 -8.43 -33.05
CA VAL A 248 26.68 -8.06 -33.38
C VAL A 248 26.75 -7.92 -34.90
N PRO A 249 27.21 -6.78 -35.46
CA PRO A 249 27.51 -6.73 -36.87
C PRO A 249 28.78 -7.55 -37.12
N ASP A 250 28.65 -8.63 -37.88
CA ASP A 250 29.79 -9.34 -38.44
C ASP A 250 30.59 -8.38 -39.32
N GLY A 251 31.84 -8.14 -38.92
CA GLY A 251 32.85 -7.54 -39.77
C GLY A 251 33.59 -8.64 -40.51
N SER A 252 33.44 -8.68 -41.84
CA SER A 252 34.53 -8.95 -42.81
C SER A 252 34.06 -8.56 -44.21
#